data_AF-A0A7X1H7C4-F1
#
_entry.id   AF-A0A7X1H7C4-F1
#
_cell.length_a   1.000
_cell.length_b   1.000
_cell.length_c   1.000
_cell.angle_alpha   90.00
_cell.angle_beta   90.00
_cell.angle_gamma   90.00
#
_symmetry.space_group_name_H-M   'P 1'
#
loop_
_entity.id
_entity.type
_entity.pdbx_description
1 polymer ?
#
loop_
_entity_poly.entity_id
_entity_poly.type
_entity_poly.pdbx_seq_one_letter_code
_entity_poly.pdbx_strand_id
1 'polypeptide(L)'
;MTTSDETKKKPLWMLIEENFLELNLQDLSGKDKEAAIQKIAGELDAAGYNVSRRGGNMLQLRWAMDEMLKVGRPLMKDLNDAIATLSLEDVADPYFATSKLIDDLGKTWKELKKSERRPDVIRIVEKTRLDLLINKAKDLPDDEGIRFLIEEKVASEVIINELGITEEKLGQVNAEIEKENAERERVETLLEAVDGKSNEEKVKHLFDNNVSENLIIEIAKVDQGVIDSVKQAMEEELKEKQRLEEEAAAQKKAEAAGPSLEEIPPDQMLDYIESIREIMEFSDVEKEIRVMCDQSSIPKSIVDIAVSDHSRLDELEKEAEG
;
A
#
# COMPACT_ATOMS: atom_id res chain seq x y z
N MET A 1 18.83 -4.76 -7.46
CA MET A 1 20.04 -5.55 -7.80
C MET A 1 20.33 -5.41 -9.29
N THR A 2 21.57 -5.11 -9.66
CA THR A 2 22.00 -4.81 -11.03
C THR A 2 21.93 -6.02 -11.94
N THR A 3 21.13 -5.92 -13.00
CA THR A 3 21.19 -6.77 -14.19
C THR A 3 22.45 -6.43 -15.00
N SER A 4 23.58 -7.03 -14.68
CA SER A 4 24.70 -7.18 -15.63
C SER A 4 25.76 -8.18 -15.14
N ASP A 5 25.52 -9.48 -15.34
CA ASP A 5 26.64 -10.43 -15.32
C ASP A 5 26.42 -11.66 -16.23
N GLU A 6 25.57 -11.57 -17.25
CA GLU A 6 25.31 -12.67 -18.21
C GLU A 6 26.51 -13.04 -19.12
N THR A 7 27.70 -12.49 -18.91
CA THR A 7 28.86 -12.78 -19.79
C THR A 7 30.20 -13.05 -19.09
N LYS A 8 30.23 -13.25 -17.76
CA LYS A 8 31.48 -13.70 -17.11
C LYS A 8 31.57 -15.21 -17.09
N LYS A 9 32.46 -15.75 -17.93
CA LYS A 9 32.91 -17.14 -17.92
C LYS A 9 33.17 -17.58 -16.46
N LYS A 10 32.52 -18.68 -16.03
CA LYS A 10 32.65 -19.21 -14.67
C LYS A 10 34.14 -19.39 -14.31
N PRO A 11 34.60 -18.95 -13.13
CA PRO A 11 35.99 -19.08 -12.74
C PRO A 11 36.43 -20.54 -12.68
N LEU A 12 37.68 -20.78 -13.08
CA LEU A 12 38.25 -22.12 -13.19
C LEU A 12 38.19 -22.91 -11.88
N TRP A 13 38.42 -22.25 -10.74
CA TRP A 13 38.44 -22.94 -9.44
C TRP A 13 37.07 -23.54 -9.08
N MET A 14 35.97 -22.87 -9.42
CA MET A 14 34.62 -23.41 -9.16
C MET A 14 34.36 -24.63 -10.02
N LEU A 15 34.73 -24.58 -11.30
CA LEU A 15 34.56 -25.72 -12.21
C LEU A 15 35.38 -26.94 -11.80
N ILE A 16 36.61 -26.72 -11.32
CA ILE A 16 37.44 -27.80 -10.77
C ILE A 16 36.71 -28.48 -9.61
N GLU A 17 36.21 -27.69 -8.65
CA GLU A 17 35.53 -28.23 -7.47
C GLU A 17 34.17 -28.86 -7.79
N GLU A 18 33.47 -28.39 -8.83
CA GLU A 18 32.23 -29.03 -9.30
C GLU A 18 32.48 -30.41 -9.88
N ASN A 19 33.52 -30.55 -10.69
CA ASN A 19 33.92 -31.87 -11.20
C ASN A 19 34.32 -32.82 -10.05
N PHE A 20 34.86 -32.28 -8.95
CA PHE A 20 35.20 -33.06 -7.77
C PHE A 20 33.99 -33.60 -7.01
N LEU A 21 32.83 -32.94 -7.07
CA LEU A 21 31.60 -33.43 -6.44
C LEU A 21 31.14 -34.78 -7.03
N GLU A 22 31.48 -35.05 -8.30
CA GLU A 22 31.11 -36.28 -8.99
C GLU A 22 32.10 -37.44 -8.76
N LEU A 23 33.24 -37.17 -8.12
CA LEU A 23 34.29 -38.18 -7.92
C LEU A 23 34.03 -39.05 -6.68
N ASN A 24 34.31 -40.34 -6.82
CA ASN A 24 34.45 -41.23 -5.67
C ASN A 24 35.89 -41.18 -5.14
N LEU A 25 36.07 -40.62 -3.94
CA LEU A 25 37.37 -40.45 -3.31
C LEU A 25 38.11 -41.77 -3.03
N GLN A 26 37.37 -42.88 -2.86
CA GLN A 26 37.96 -44.20 -2.59
C GLN A 26 38.75 -44.74 -3.79
N ASP A 27 38.43 -44.27 -4.99
CA ASP A 27 39.02 -44.75 -6.25
C ASP A 27 40.26 -43.92 -6.66
N LEU A 28 40.63 -42.90 -5.88
CA LEU A 28 41.68 -41.93 -6.25
C LEU A 28 43.01 -42.22 -5.53
N SER A 29 43.69 -43.31 -5.92
CA SER A 29 45.04 -43.62 -5.43
C SER A 29 46.06 -43.75 -6.57
N GLY A 30 47.28 -43.26 -6.35
CA GLY A 30 48.40 -43.43 -7.29
C GLY A 30 48.08 -43.05 -8.74
N LYS A 31 48.06 -44.05 -9.64
CA LYS A 31 47.81 -43.84 -11.09
C LYS A 31 46.38 -43.39 -11.38
N ASP A 32 45.41 -43.79 -10.57
CA ASP A 32 44.00 -43.48 -10.79
C ASP A 32 43.71 -42.00 -10.51
N LYS A 33 44.44 -41.40 -9.57
CA LYS A 33 44.43 -39.96 -9.32
C LYS A 33 44.89 -39.15 -10.54
N GLU A 34 46.04 -39.48 -11.13
CA GLU A 34 46.53 -38.73 -12.30
C GLU A 34 45.62 -38.96 -13.51
N ALA A 35 45.06 -40.17 -13.68
CA ALA A 35 44.06 -40.43 -14.71
C ALA A 35 42.81 -39.54 -14.56
N ALA A 36 42.30 -39.39 -13.33
CA ALA A 36 41.18 -38.47 -13.04
C ALA A 36 41.54 -37.01 -13.33
N ILE A 37 42.74 -36.56 -12.95
CA ILE A 37 43.22 -35.20 -13.23
C ILE A 37 43.30 -34.95 -14.75
N GLN A 38 43.83 -35.89 -15.52
CA GLN A 38 43.91 -35.77 -16.99
C GLN A 38 42.52 -35.75 -17.63
N LYS A 39 41.59 -36.57 -17.13
CA LYS A 39 40.20 -36.57 -17.59
C LYS A 39 39.55 -35.20 -17.38
N ILE A 40 39.59 -34.68 -16.16
CA ILE A 40 39.01 -33.37 -15.81
C ILE A 40 39.69 -32.25 -16.61
N ALA A 41 41.01 -32.29 -16.77
CA ALA A 41 41.73 -31.31 -17.59
C ALA A 41 41.24 -31.32 -19.06
N GLY A 42 40.98 -32.50 -19.63
CA GLY A 42 40.43 -32.65 -20.98
C GLY A 42 39.00 -32.11 -21.10
N GLU A 43 38.14 -32.35 -20.11
CA GLU A 43 36.78 -31.80 -20.06
C GLU A 43 36.79 -30.27 -19.97
N LEU A 44 37.64 -29.70 -19.11
CA LEU A 44 37.81 -28.25 -18.99
C LEU A 44 38.46 -27.62 -20.24
N ASP A 45 39.34 -28.34 -20.93
CA ASP A 45 39.88 -27.92 -22.22
C ASP A 45 38.80 -27.84 -23.30
N ALA A 46 37.90 -28.82 -23.36
CA ALA A 46 36.76 -28.79 -24.28
C ALA A 46 35.83 -27.59 -24.02
N ALA A 47 35.70 -27.17 -22.75
CA ALA A 47 35.04 -25.92 -22.35
C ALA A 47 35.90 -24.65 -22.57
N GLY A 48 37.06 -24.78 -23.22
CA GLY A 48 37.94 -23.68 -23.63
C GLY A 48 38.76 -23.07 -22.49
N TYR A 49 38.93 -23.75 -21.35
CA TYR A 49 39.73 -23.26 -20.23
C TYR A 49 41.24 -23.49 -20.39
N ASN A 50 41.65 -24.32 -21.36
CA ASN A 50 43.04 -24.60 -21.70
C ASN A 50 43.88 -25.02 -20.45
N VAL A 51 43.30 -25.85 -19.59
CA VAL A 51 43.91 -26.39 -18.37
C VAL A 51 45.14 -27.23 -18.70
N SER A 52 45.06 -28.18 -19.64
CA SER A 52 46.24 -29.02 -19.97
C SER A 52 47.32 -28.23 -20.70
N ARG A 53 46.92 -27.16 -21.41
CA ARG A 53 47.80 -26.33 -22.24
C ARG A 53 48.47 -25.18 -21.46
N ARG A 54 48.05 -24.93 -20.21
CA ARG A 54 48.63 -23.88 -19.34
C ARG A 54 49.10 -24.50 -18.03
N GLY A 55 50.42 -24.54 -17.83
CA GLY A 55 51.03 -25.14 -16.64
C GLY A 55 50.47 -24.62 -15.31
N GLY A 56 50.16 -23.32 -15.21
CA GLY A 56 49.53 -22.74 -14.01
C GLY A 56 48.14 -23.31 -13.71
N ASN A 57 47.29 -23.47 -14.73
CA ASN A 57 45.94 -24.03 -14.57
C ASN A 57 46.01 -25.53 -14.19
N MET A 58 46.95 -26.25 -14.81
CA MET A 58 47.18 -27.67 -14.47
C MET A 58 47.68 -27.84 -13.03
N LEU A 59 48.57 -26.94 -12.56
CA LEU A 59 49.02 -26.94 -11.17
C LEU A 59 47.87 -26.62 -10.21
N GLN A 60 47.01 -25.67 -10.55
CA GLN A 60 45.82 -25.35 -9.76
C GLN A 60 44.90 -26.57 -9.59
N LEU A 61 44.62 -27.32 -10.66
CA LEU A 61 43.82 -28.56 -10.60
C LEU A 61 44.49 -29.63 -9.71
N ARG A 62 45.81 -29.83 -9.86
CA ARG A 62 46.55 -30.80 -9.05
C ARG A 62 46.55 -30.44 -7.56
N TRP A 63 46.77 -29.16 -7.23
CA TRP A 63 46.75 -28.69 -5.84
C TRP A 63 45.36 -28.79 -5.22
N ALA A 64 44.30 -28.45 -5.96
CA ALA A 64 42.94 -28.61 -5.49
C ALA A 64 42.61 -30.09 -5.23
N MET A 65 43.04 -31.01 -6.11
CA MET A 65 42.90 -32.46 -5.91
C MET A 65 43.66 -32.95 -4.67
N ASP A 66 44.88 -32.45 -4.45
CA ASP A 66 45.68 -32.75 -3.24
C ASP A 66 44.98 -32.30 -1.96
N GLU A 67 44.45 -31.06 -1.94
CA GLU A 67 43.72 -30.54 -0.80
C GLU A 67 42.43 -31.32 -0.55
N MET A 68 41.65 -31.63 -1.59
CA MET A 68 40.45 -32.46 -1.50
C MET A 68 40.74 -33.83 -0.86
N LEU A 69 41.76 -34.53 -1.34
CA LEU A 69 42.15 -35.84 -0.80
C LEU A 69 42.62 -35.73 0.66
N LYS A 70 43.32 -34.65 1.01
CA LYS A 70 43.77 -34.40 2.39
C LYS A 70 42.61 -34.13 3.34
N VAL A 71 41.61 -33.36 2.92
CA VAL A 71 40.44 -33.01 3.73
C VAL A 71 39.40 -34.15 3.72
N GLY A 72 39.44 -35.01 2.70
CA GLY A 72 38.53 -36.15 2.53
C GLY A 72 37.16 -35.78 1.96
N ARG A 73 37.02 -34.59 1.38
CA ARG A 73 35.81 -34.09 0.67
C ARG A 73 36.15 -32.84 -0.15
N PRO A 74 35.37 -32.49 -1.19
CA PRO A 74 35.58 -31.26 -1.98
C PRO A 74 35.23 -29.98 -1.21
N LEU A 75 35.87 -28.85 -1.57
CA LEU A 75 35.55 -27.53 -1.01
C LEU A 75 34.12 -27.11 -1.37
N MET A 76 33.70 -27.37 -2.61
CA MET A 76 32.35 -26.98 -3.06
C MET A 76 31.25 -27.68 -2.24
N LYS A 77 31.53 -28.86 -1.67
CA LYS A 77 30.58 -29.52 -0.78
C LYS A 77 30.36 -28.71 0.50
N ASP A 78 31.45 -28.39 1.21
CA ASP A 78 31.37 -27.59 2.44
C ASP A 78 30.80 -26.18 2.17
N LEU A 79 31.11 -25.60 1.01
CA LEU A 79 30.56 -24.32 0.59
C LEU A 79 29.04 -24.40 0.37
N ASN A 80 28.57 -25.38 -0.39
CA ASN A 80 27.14 -25.59 -0.64
C ASN A 80 26.38 -25.90 0.65
N ASP A 81 26.93 -26.75 1.52
CA ASP A 81 26.33 -27.08 2.81
C ASP A 81 26.18 -25.82 3.68
N ALA A 82 27.22 -24.96 3.73
CA ALA A 82 27.15 -23.70 4.47
C ALA A 82 26.12 -22.72 3.87
N ILE A 83 26.07 -22.60 2.53
CA ILE A 83 25.10 -21.75 1.84
C ILE A 83 23.66 -22.20 2.10
N ALA A 84 23.41 -23.51 2.07
CA ALA A 84 22.09 -24.08 2.29
C ALA A 84 21.52 -23.81 3.69
N THR A 85 22.39 -23.48 4.66
CA THR A 85 21.99 -23.12 6.02
C THR A 85 21.72 -21.62 6.23
N LEU A 86 22.01 -20.77 5.23
CA LEU A 86 21.83 -19.33 5.35
C LEU A 86 20.35 -18.95 5.39
N SER A 87 20.00 -18.09 6.34
CA SER A 87 18.71 -17.41 6.43
C SER A 87 18.74 -16.04 5.75
N LEU A 88 17.57 -15.40 5.60
CA LEU A 88 17.49 -14.02 5.08
C LEU A 88 18.23 -13.02 5.98
N GLU A 89 18.20 -13.26 7.30
CA GLU A 89 18.91 -12.45 8.29
C GLU A 89 20.43 -12.60 8.14
N ASP A 90 20.92 -13.82 7.88
CA ASP A 90 22.35 -14.05 7.69
C ASP A 90 22.91 -13.31 6.47
N VAL A 91 22.11 -13.18 5.40
CA VAL A 91 22.52 -12.56 4.13
C VAL A 91 22.02 -11.13 3.94
N ALA A 92 21.43 -10.53 4.98
CA ALA A 92 20.98 -9.14 4.96
C ALA A 92 22.11 -8.17 4.55
N ASP A 93 23.33 -8.45 5.01
CA ASP A 93 24.57 -7.87 4.48
C ASP A 93 25.39 -8.94 3.74
N PRO A 94 25.31 -9.00 2.39
CA PRO A 94 26.05 -9.98 1.60
C PRO A 94 27.56 -9.92 1.77
N TYR A 95 28.14 -8.74 2.03
CA TYR A 95 29.59 -8.59 2.20
C TYR A 95 30.07 -9.11 3.55
N PHE A 96 29.29 -8.84 4.61
CA PHE A 96 29.53 -9.40 5.93
C PHE A 96 29.37 -10.92 5.92
N ALA A 97 28.26 -11.42 5.36
CA ALA A 97 28.00 -12.86 5.20
C ALA A 97 29.12 -13.58 4.44
N THR A 98 29.59 -12.99 3.33
CA THR A 98 30.74 -13.49 2.57
C THR A 98 31.99 -13.56 3.42
N SER A 99 32.29 -12.51 4.19
CA SER A 99 33.51 -12.47 5.02
C SER A 99 33.48 -13.57 6.07
N LYS A 100 32.34 -13.73 6.77
CA LYS A 100 32.12 -14.80 7.74
C LYS A 100 32.30 -16.19 7.11
N LEU A 101 31.67 -16.41 5.95
CA LEU A 101 31.75 -17.67 5.20
C LEU A 101 33.20 -18.02 4.80
N ILE A 102 33.95 -17.05 4.27
CA ILE A 102 35.36 -17.22 3.90
C ILE A 102 36.23 -17.47 5.14
N ASP A 103 35.98 -16.79 6.25
CA ASP A 103 36.76 -16.94 7.47
C ASP A 103 36.56 -18.31 8.12
N ASP A 104 35.32 -18.80 8.13
CA ASP A 104 34.97 -20.10 8.69
C ASP A 104 35.46 -21.26 7.82
N LEU A 105 35.08 -21.28 6.53
CA LEU A 105 35.53 -22.33 5.62
C LEU A 105 37.03 -22.26 5.34
N GLY A 106 37.61 -21.06 5.34
CA GLY A 106 39.02 -20.84 5.11
C GLY A 106 39.95 -21.31 6.24
N LYS A 107 39.41 -21.77 7.39
CA LYS A 107 40.18 -22.52 8.40
C LYS A 107 40.62 -23.88 7.85
N THR A 108 39.73 -24.51 7.07
CA THR A 108 39.98 -25.79 6.39
C THR A 108 40.59 -25.55 5.01
N TRP A 109 40.01 -24.62 4.25
CA TRP A 109 40.29 -24.38 2.84
C TRP A 109 41.05 -23.07 2.63
N LYS A 110 42.36 -23.08 2.88
CA LYS A 110 43.19 -21.84 2.86
C LYS A 110 43.13 -21.11 1.52
N GLU A 111 42.99 -21.85 0.43
CA GLU A 111 42.84 -21.32 -0.91
C GLU A 111 41.57 -20.46 -1.10
N LEU A 112 40.51 -20.68 -0.31
CA LEU A 112 39.31 -19.84 -0.31
C LEU A 112 39.57 -18.41 0.17
N LYS A 113 40.59 -18.21 1.01
CA LYS A 113 40.97 -16.88 1.53
C LYS A 113 41.67 -15.98 0.50
N LYS A 114 42.00 -16.52 -0.68
CA LYS A 114 42.58 -15.72 -1.75
C LYS A 114 41.60 -14.63 -2.18
N SER A 115 42.10 -13.40 -2.29
CA SER A 115 41.31 -12.24 -2.69
C SER A 115 40.59 -12.44 -4.03
N GLU A 116 41.19 -13.20 -4.94
CA GLU A 116 40.62 -13.55 -6.25
C GLU A 116 39.31 -14.34 -6.18
N ARG A 117 39.09 -15.14 -5.12
CA ARG A 117 37.86 -15.93 -4.95
C ARG A 117 36.74 -15.16 -4.25
N ARG A 118 37.07 -14.05 -3.58
CA ARG A 118 36.09 -13.26 -2.81
C ARG A 118 34.93 -12.73 -3.67
N PRO A 119 35.15 -12.15 -4.87
CA PRO A 119 34.06 -11.71 -5.74
C PRO A 119 33.13 -12.86 -6.15
N ASP A 120 33.68 -14.07 -6.34
CA ASP A 120 32.88 -15.25 -6.69
C ASP A 120 31.96 -15.66 -5.54
N VAL A 121 32.49 -15.70 -4.31
CA VAL A 121 31.70 -16.00 -3.12
C VAL A 121 30.63 -14.94 -2.88
N ILE A 122 30.93 -13.65 -3.08
CA ILE A 122 29.94 -12.57 -2.99
C ILE A 122 28.77 -12.84 -3.93
N ARG A 123 29.05 -13.16 -5.21
CA ARG A 123 28.00 -13.46 -6.18
C ARG A 123 27.13 -14.65 -5.78
N ILE A 124 27.73 -15.68 -5.17
CA ILE A 124 26.98 -16.83 -4.67
C ILE A 124 26.06 -16.42 -3.51
N VAL A 125 26.56 -15.62 -2.57
CA VAL A 125 25.77 -15.12 -1.43
C VAL A 125 24.65 -14.18 -1.89
N GLU A 126 24.92 -13.26 -2.82
CA GLU A 126 23.91 -12.38 -3.41
C GLU A 126 22.82 -13.17 -4.14
N LYS A 127 23.21 -14.19 -4.92
CA LYS A 127 22.25 -15.10 -5.55
C LYS A 127 21.42 -15.85 -4.51
N THR A 128 22.06 -16.36 -3.46
CA THR A 128 21.36 -17.07 -2.37
C THR A 128 20.33 -16.15 -1.70
N ARG A 129 20.70 -14.90 -1.43
CA ARG A 129 19.76 -13.89 -0.92
C ARG A 129 18.57 -13.72 -1.85
N LEU A 130 18.83 -13.58 -3.16
CA LEU A 130 17.75 -13.45 -4.14
C LEU A 130 16.84 -14.68 -4.13
N ASP A 131 17.40 -15.89 -4.16
CA ASP A 131 16.62 -17.13 -4.14
C ASP A 131 15.76 -17.23 -2.86
N LEU A 132 16.30 -16.85 -1.69
CA LEU A 132 15.55 -16.79 -0.44
C LEU A 132 14.42 -15.75 -0.46
N LEU A 133 14.66 -14.57 -1.05
CA LEU A 133 13.64 -13.53 -1.20
C LEU A 133 12.51 -14.00 -2.12
N ILE A 134 12.85 -14.63 -3.25
CA ILE A 134 11.89 -15.20 -4.19
C ILE A 134 11.07 -16.31 -3.55
N ASN A 135 11.70 -17.23 -2.81
CA ASN A 135 10.98 -18.29 -2.11
C ASN A 135 9.99 -17.70 -1.10
N LYS A 136 10.44 -16.74 -0.28
CA LYS A 136 9.55 -16.04 0.65
C LYS A 136 8.39 -15.33 -0.07
N ALA A 137 8.66 -14.68 -1.20
CA ALA A 137 7.62 -14.02 -1.99
C ALA A 137 6.59 -15.00 -2.56
N LYS A 138 7.01 -16.20 -2.95
CA LYS A 138 6.11 -17.27 -3.46
C LYS A 138 5.21 -17.86 -2.38
N ASP A 139 5.63 -17.80 -1.12
CA ASP A 139 4.85 -18.27 0.03
C ASP A 139 3.81 -17.23 0.50
N LEU A 140 3.90 -15.97 0.05
CA LEU A 140 2.95 -14.92 0.37
C LEU A 140 1.71 -14.97 -0.54
N PRO A 141 0.51 -14.69 0.00
CA PRO A 141 -0.72 -14.71 -0.78
C PRO A 141 -0.82 -13.50 -1.73
N ASP A 142 -1.63 -13.68 -2.78
CA ASP A 142 -2.04 -12.62 -3.71
C ASP A 142 -0.86 -11.78 -4.25
N ASP A 143 -0.97 -10.46 -4.17
CA ASP A 143 0.04 -9.52 -4.65
C ASP A 143 1.09 -9.17 -3.57
N GLU A 144 0.97 -9.70 -2.35
CA GLU A 144 1.88 -9.40 -1.25
C GLU A 144 3.32 -9.82 -1.57
N GLY A 145 3.48 -10.95 -2.28
CA GLY A 145 4.80 -11.39 -2.77
C GLY A 145 5.44 -10.39 -3.73
N ILE A 146 4.65 -9.78 -4.62
CA ILE A 146 5.14 -8.76 -5.57
C ILE A 146 5.53 -7.50 -4.81
N ARG A 147 4.68 -7.04 -3.89
CA ARG A 147 4.94 -5.86 -3.05
C ARG A 147 6.22 -6.03 -2.22
N PHE A 148 6.40 -7.19 -1.59
CA PHE A 148 7.59 -7.53 -0.82
C PHE A 148 8.88 -7.42 -1.65
N LEU A 149 8.90 -7.95 -2.88
CA LEU A 149 10.08 -7.88 -3.74
C LEU A 149 10.38 -6.46 -4.24
N ILE A 150 9.35 -5.65 -4.48
CA ILE A 150 9.49 -4.23 -4.82
C ILE A 150 10.13 -3.47 -3.64
N GLU A 151 9.66 -3.70 -2.42
CA GLU A 151 10.20 -3.09 -1.20
C GLU A 151 11.66 -3.47 -0.97
N GLU A 152 12.01 -4.74 -1.21
CA GLU A 152 13.39 -5.26 -1.18
C GLU A 152 14.26 -4.81 -2.38
N LYS A 153 13.72 -3.97 -3.27
CA LYS A 153 14.41 -3.37 -4.43
C LYS A 153 14.97 -4.42 -5.39
N VAL A 154 14.23 -5.51 -5.58
CA VAL A 154 14.50 -6.52 -6.61
C VAL A 154 14.15 -5.93 -7.97
N ALA A 155 14.94 -6.24 -9.00
CA ALA A 155 14.74 -5.69 -10.33
C ALA A 155 13.46 -6.24 -10.98
N SER A 156 12.69 -5.39 -11.66
CA SER A 156 11.41 -5.75 -12.30
C SER A 156 11.51 -6.98 -13.20
N GLU A 157 12.56 -7.07 -14.03
CA GLU A 157 12.80 -8.21 -14.92
C GLU A 157 12.92 -9.53 -14.13
N VAL A 158 13.61 -9.49 -12.98
CA VAL A 158 13.78 -10.66 -12.12
C VAL A 158 12.45 -11.05 -11.48
N ILE A 159 11.67 -10.09 -10.99
CA ILE A 159 10.35 -10.35 -10.40
C ILE A 159 9.43 -11.01 -11.44
N ILE A 160 9.39 -10.46 -12.66
CA ILE A 160 8.59 -10.99 -13.78
C ILE A 160 8.98 -12.44 -14.09
N ASN A 161 10.27 -12.71 -14.28
CA ASN A 161 10.76 -14.03 -14.66
C ASN A 161 10.58 -15.07 -13.53
N GLU A 162 10.91 -14.71 -12.30
CA GLU A 162 10.95 -15.66 -11.17
C GLU A 162 9.56 -15.97 -10.59
N LEU A 163 8.64 -15.00 -10.62
CA LEU A 163 7.25 -15.21 -10.24
C LEU A 163 6.36 -15.65 -11.41
N GLY A 164 6.85 -15.58 -12.66
CA GLY A 164 6.09 -15.95 -13.85
C GLY A 164 4.88 -15.05 -14.10
N ILE A 165 4.97 -13.77 -13.73
CA ILE A 165 3.90 -12.77 -13.89
C ILE A 165 4.09 -11.95 -15.17
N THR A 166 3.09 -11.17 -15.56
CA THR A 166 3.19 -10.25 -16.70
C THR A 166 3.70 -8.86 -16.29
N GLU A 167 4.26 -8.12 -17.24
CA GLU A 167 4.61 -6.71 -17.04
C GLU A 167 3.39 -5.86 -16.66
N GLU A 168 2.21 -6.17 -17.22
CA GLU A 168 0.94 -5.52 -16.88
C GLU A 168 0.59 -5.72 -15.40
N LYS A 169 0.74 -6.95 -14.88
CA LYS A 169 0.46 -7.24 -13.47
C LYS A 169 1.41 -6.51 -12.54
N LEU A 170 2.70 -6.49 -12.87
CA LEU A 170 3.70 -5.73 -12.11
C LEU A 170 3.40 -4.21 -12.16
N GLY A 171 2.97 -3.71 -13.32
CA GLY A 171 2.55 -2.32 -13.50
C GLY A 171 1.34 -1.94 -12.64
N GLN A 172 0.34 -2.83 -12.53
CA GLN A 172 -0.81 -2.63 -11.65
C GLN A 172 -0.38 -2.47 -10.19
N VAL A 173 0.43 -3.39 -9.67
CA VAL A 173 0.88 -3.35 -8.27
C VAL A 173 1.73 -2.11 -7.99
N ASN A 174 2.60 -1.71 -8.92
CA ASN A 174 3.35 -0.46 -8.80
C ASN A 174 2.44 0.77 -8.73
N ALA A 175 1.41 0.84 -9.58
CA ALA A 175 0.45 1.94 -9.56
C ALA A 175 -0.38 1.98 -8.26
N GLU A 176 -0.69 0.84 -7.67
CA GLU A 176 -1.35 0.76 -6.36
C GLU A 176 -0.42 1.27 -5.24
N ILE A 177 0.84 0.82 -5.21
CA ILE A 177 1.85 1.32 -4.27
C ILE A 177 2.06 2.83 -4.43
N GLU A 178 2.13 3.34 -5.66
CA GLU A 178 2.31 4.78 -5.93
C GLU A 178 1.11 5.59 -5.42
N LYS A 179 -0.12 5.12 -5.63
CA LYS A 179 -1.33 5.76 -5.08
C LYS A 179 -1.32 5.78 -3.55
N GLU A 180 -0.94 4.66 -2.91
CA GLU A 180 -0.83 4.60 -1.46
C GLU A 180 0.24 5.55 -0.92
N ASN A 181 1.40 5.63 -1.57
CA ASN A 181 2.45 6.57 -1.19
C ASN A 181 2.04 8.02 -1.38
N ALA A 182 1.38 8.36 -2.49
CA ALA A 182 0.84 9.69 -2.73
C ALA A 182 -0.22 10.07 -1.68
N GLU A 183 -1.06 9.13 -1.28
CA GLU A 183 -2.02 9.35 -0.19
C GLU A 183 -1.32 9.54 1.16
N ARG A 184 -0.26 8.78 1.45
CA ARG A 184 0.57 8.98 2.66
C ARG A 184 1.20 10.38 2.68
N GLU A 185 1.80 10.81 1.57
CA GLU A 185 2.37 12.17 1.44
C GLU A 185 1.29 13.26 1.59
N ARG A 186 0.08 13.03 1.05
CA ARG A 186 -1.07 13.93 1.26
C ARG A 186 -1.42 14.03 2.73
N VAL A 187 -1.48 12.91 3.44
CA VAL A 187 -1.78 12.88 4.89
C VAL A 187 -0.69 13.56 5.71
N GLU A 188 0.59 13.35 5.39
CA GLU A 188 1.69 14.06 6.04
C GLU A 188 1.58 15.57 5.85
N THR A 189 1.28 16.03 4.63
CA THR A 189 1.06 17.46 4.34
C THR A 189 -0.13 18.02 5.13
N LEU A 190 -1.21 17.24 5.29
CA LEU A 190 -2.36 17.64 6.11
C LEU A 190 -1.99 17.75 7.59
N LEU A 191 -1.10 16.89 8.09
CA LEU A 191 -0.62 16.91 9.47
C LEU A 191 0.28 18.11 9.77
N GLU A 192 1.03 18.61 8.79
CA GLU A 192 1.82 19.85 8.94
C GLU A 192 0.94 21.07 9.24
N ALA A 193 -0.25 21.15 8.62
CA ALA A 193 -1.20 22.25 8.85
C ALA A 193 -1.78 22.27 10.27
N VAL A 194 -1.69 21.15 10.98
CA VAL A 194 -2.17 20.96 12.35
C VAL A 194 -1.02 20.60 13.30
N ASP A 195 0.21 20.98 12.95
CA ASP A 195 1.35 20.73 13.82
C ASP A 195 1.20 21.49 15.15
N GLY A 196 1.60 20.84 16.24
CA GLY A 196 1.44 21.34 17.61
C GLY A 196 0.01 21.32 18.17
N LYS A 197 -1.01 20.92 17.40
CA LYS A 197 -2.41 20.78 17.89
C LYS A 197 -2.64 19.48 18.65
N SER A 198 -3.79 19.37 19.32
CA SER A 198 -4.16 18.14 20.04
C SER A 198 -4.41 16.97 19.08
N ASN A 199 -4.32 15.74 19.57
CA ASN A 199 -4.60 14.56 18.74
C ASN A 199 -6.05 14.56 18.23
N GLU A 200 -7.00 15.07 19.01
CA GLU A 200 -8.41 15.20 18.61
C GLU A 200 -8.58 16.17 17.43
N GLU A 201 -7.91 17.34 17.48
CA GLU A 201 -7.93 18.32 16.40
C GLU A 201 -7.27 17.79 15.12
N LYS A 202 -6.17 17.04 15.26
CA LYS A 202 -5.52 16.38 14.13
C LYS A 202 -6.44 15.36 13.47
N VAL A 203 -7.08 14.50 14.26
CA VAL A 203 -8.02 13.49 13.77
C VAL A 203 -9.22 14.14 13.10
N LYS A 204 -9.81 15.18 13.71
CA LYS A 204 -10.94 15.91 13.13
C LYS A 204 -10.56 16.50 11.75
N HIS A 205 -9.41 17.16 11.67
CA HIS A 205 -8.90 17.70 10.41
C HIS A 205 -8.69 16.63 9.33
N LEU A 206 -8.18 15.45 9.70
CA LEU A 206 -7.98 14.34 8.76
C LEU A 206 -9.31 13.76 8.26
N PHE A 207 -10.31 13.63 9.14
CA PHE A 207 -11.66 13.20 8.73
C PHE A 207 -12.33 14.22 7.81
N ASP A 208 -12.22 15.51 8.10
CA ASP A 208 -12.75 16.57 7.24
C ASP A 208 -12.12 16.54 5.82
N ASN A 209 -10.91 15.99 5.70
CA ASN A 209 -10.19 15.80 4.44
C ASN A 209 -10.33 14.39 3.84
N ASN A 210 -11.31 13.61 4.31
CA ASN A 210 -11.65 12.25 3.85
C ASN A 210 -10.50 11.24 3.93
N VAL A 211 -9.65 11.33 4.96
CA VAL A 211 -8.59 10.35 5.20
C VAL A 211 -9.18 9.11 5.90
N SER A 212 -8.74 7.92 5.51
CA SER A 212 -9.21 6.66 6.11
C SER A 212 -8.66 6.46 7.53
N GLU A 213 -9.43 5.81 8.40
CA GLU A 213 -9.03 5.52 9.80
C GLU A 213 -7.68 4.79 9.88
N ASN A 214 -7.45 3.82 9.00
CA ASN A 214 -6.19 3.07 8.95
C ASN A 214 -4.97 3.99 8.73
N LEU A 215 -5.06 4.94 7.80
CA LEU A 215 -3.98 5.89 7.52
C LEU A 215 -3.82 6.92 8.66
N ILE A 216 -4.92 7.30 9.31
CA ILE A 216 -4.88 8.18 10.50
C ILE A 216 -4.08 7.51 11.62
N ILE A 217 -4.38 6.24 11.93
CA ILE A 217 -3.66 5.50 12.98
C ILE A 217 -2.18 5.35 12.60
N GLU A 218 -1.91 4.95 11.36
CA GLU A 218 -0.56 4.65 10.89
C GLU A 218 0.35 5.90 10.88
N ILE A 219 -0.13 7.01 10.33
CA ILE A 219 0.71 8.19 10.08
C ILE A 219 0.63 9.17 11.24
N ALA A 220 -0.56 9.45 11.77
CA ALA A 220 -0.73 10.39 12.88
C ALA A 220 -0.37 9.76 14.24
N LYS A 221 -0.16 8.44 14.30
CA LYS A 221 0.22 7.69 15.52
C LYS A 221 -0.72 7.94 16.69
N VAL A 222 -2.02 7.97 16.40
CA VAL A 222 -3.08 8.17 17.38
C VAL A 222 -3.74 6.83 17.73
N ASP A 223 -4.18 6.71 18.97
CA ASP A 223 -4.92 5.53 19.43
C ASP A 223 -6.36 5.53 18.91
N GLN A 224 -6.92 4.33 18.69
CA GLN A 224 -8.30 4.15 18.26
C GLN A 224 -9.31 4.87 19.16
N GLY A 225 -9.06 4.95 20.48
CA GLY A 225 -9.95 5.63 21.42
C GLY A 225 -10.14 7.13 21.14
N VAL A 226 -9.12 7.80 20.59
CA VAL A 226 -9.22 9.21 20.16
C VAL A 226 -10.07 9.32 18.91
N ILE A 227 -9.90 8.39 17.96
CA ILE A 227 -10.67 8.33 16.72
C ILE A 227 -12.16 8.14 17.02
N ASP A 228 -12.49 7.19 17.88
CA ASP A 228 -13.88 6.89 18.26
C ASP A 228 -14.55 8.08 18.93
N SER A 229 -13.81 8.78 19.81
CA SER A 229 -14.29 9.96 20.53
C SER A 229 -14.55 11.14 19.58
N VAL A 230 -13.66 11.40 18.64
CA VAL A 230 -13.86 12.44 17.61
C VAL A 230 -15.03 12.12 16.71
N LYS A 231 -15.20 10.85 16.31
CA LYS A 231 -16.32 10.41 15.47
C LYS A 231 -17.67 10.62 16.16
N GLN A 232 -17.77 10.28 17.45
CA GLN A 232 -18.96 10.56 18.26
C GLN A 232 -19.26 12.06 18.33
N ALA A 233 -18.24 12.88 18.62
CA ALA A 233 -18.40 14.33 18.66
C ALA A 233 -18.84 14.91 17.31
N MET A 234 -18.28 14.44 16.19
CA MET A 234 -18.68 14.87 14.84
C MET A 234 -20.11 14.46 14.49
N GLU A 235 -20.55 13.25 14.89
CA GLU A 235 -21.93 12.81 14.67
C GLU A 235 -22.93 13.67 15.46
N GLU A 236 -22.59 14.04 16.70
CA GLU A 236 -23.40 14.96 17.52
C GLU A 236 -23.46 16.36 16.91
N GLU A 237 -22.34 16.91 16.45
CA GLU A 237 -22.30 18.22 15.75
C GLU A 237 -23.18 18.21 14.48
N LEU A 238 -23.19 17.10 13.73
CA LEU A 238 -23.98 16.98 12.51
C LEU A 238 -25.49 16.88 12.80
N LYS A 239 -25.89 16.14 13.86
CA LYS A 239 -27.28 16.09 14.33
C LYS A 239 -27.77 17.45 14.81
N GLU A 240 -26.92 18.17 15.53
CA GLU A 240 -27.25 19.53 15.99
C GLU A 240 -27.43 20.49 14.81
N LYS A 241 -26.53 20.44 13.83
CA LYS A 241 -26.65 21.24 12.62
C LYS A 241 -27.94 20.94 11.85
N GLN A 242 -28.32 19.66 11.72
CA GLN A 242 -29.60 19.26 11.11
C GLN A 242 -30.79 19.82 11.87
N ARG A 243 -30.79 19.75 13.21
CA ARG A 243 -31.85 20.32 14.04
C ARG A 243 -31.99 21.83 13.81
N LEU A 244 -30.88 22.56 13.75
CA LEU A 244 -30.89 24.01 13.50
C LEU A 244 -31.36 24.35 12.07
N GLU A 245 -30.98 23.56 11.06
CA GLU A 245 -31.50 23.72 9.70
C GLU A 245 -33.00 23.43 9.61
N GLU A 246 -33.50 22.41 10.34
CA GLU A 246 -34.92 22.11 10.46
C GLU A 246 -35.68 23.22 11.19
N GLU A 247 -35.14 23.75 12.28
CA GLU A 247 -35.72 24.87 13.02
C GLU A 247 -35.76 26.14 12.16
N ALA A 248 -34.66 26.47 11.47
CA ALA A 248 -34.63 27.60 10.56
C ALA A 248 -35.58 27.41 9.37
N ALA A 249 -35.72 26.19 8.86
CA ALA A 249 -36.71 25.88 7.82
C ALA A 249 -38.15 25.98 8.34
N ALA A 250 -38.41 25.54 9.58
CA ALA A 250 -39.70 25.68 10.24
C ALA A 250 -40.05 27.15 10.50
N GLN A 251 -39.09 27.94 10.97
CA GLN A 251 -39.25 29.38 11.17
C GLN A 251 -39.53 30.09 9.84
N LYS A 252 -38.78 29.79 8.77
CA LYS A 252 -39.06 30.35 7.44
C LYS A 252 -40.44 29.96 6.92
N LYS A 253 -40.91 28.74 7.20
CA LYS A 253 -42.28 28.31 6.84
C LYS A 253 -43.34 29.04 7.67
N ALA A 254 -43.07 29.31 8.96
CA ALA A 254 -43.97 30.06 9.82
C ALA A 254 -44.03 31.54 9.41
N GLU A 255 -42.88 32.18 9.15
CA GLU A 255 -42.79 33.55 8.65
C GLU A 255 -43.50 33.71 7.29
N ALA A 256 -43.35 32.73 6.38
CA ALA A 256 -44.05 32.73 5.10
C ALA A 256 -45.56 32.42 5.23
N ALA A 257 -46.01 31.79 6.32
CA ALA A 257 -47.43 31.53 6.55
C ALA A 257 -48.19 32.78 7.08
N GLY A 258 -47.47 33.78 7.58
CA GLY A 258 -48.04 34.96 8.22
C GLY A 258 -48.59 34.66 9.63
N PRO A 259 -49.12 35.67 10.33
CA PRO A 259 -49.68 35.51 11.67
C PRO A 259 -50.81 34.46 11.71
N SER A 260 -50.94 33.78 12.85
CA SER A 260 -52.07 32.87 13.07
C SER A 260 -53.37 33.65 13.29
N LEU A 261 -54.54 33.03 13.03
CA LEU A 261 -55.85 33.69 13.14
C LEU A 261 -56.08 34.37 14.50
N GLU A 262 -55.53 33.79 15.57
CA GLU A 262 -55.67 34.30 16.94
C GLU A 262 -54.77 35.50 17.24
N GLU A 263 -53.72 35.70 16.43
CA GLU A 263 -52.74 36.79 16.56
C GLU A 263 -53.08 37.99 15.66
N ILE A 264 -54.06 37.85 14.77
CA ILE A 264 -54.50 38.90 13.86
C ILE A 264 -55.49 39.81 14.61
N PRO A 265 -55.17 41.10 14.80
CA PRO A 265 -56.09 42.06 15.38
C PRO A 265 -57.42 42.14 14.59
N PRO A 266 -58.58 42.34 15.23
CA PRO A 266 -59.88 42.37 14.55
C PRO A 266 -59.95 43.36 13.37
N ASP A 267 -59.34 44.54 13.51
CA ASP A 267 -59.24 45.54 12.44
C ASP A 267 -58.45 45.02 11.23
N GLN A 268 -57.31 44.36 11.46
CA GLN A 268 -56.50 43.77 10.40
C GLN A 268 -57.16 42.52 9.79
N MET A 269 -57.94 41.76 10.58
CA MET A 269 -58.70 40.61 10.09
C MET A 269 -59.72 41.05 9.05
N LEU A 270 -60.42 42.15 9.29
CA LEU A 270 -61.39 42.73 8.36
C LEU A 270 -60.70 43.21 7.07
N ASP A 271 -59.58 43.92 7.19
CA ASP A 271 -58.80 44.38 6.02
C ASP A 271 -58.32 43.19 5.15
N TYR A 272 -57.89 42.09 5.78
CA TYR A 272 -57.48 40.88 5.06
C TYR A 272 -58.67 40.16 4.40
N ILE A 273 -59.82 40.06 5.08
CA ILE A 273 -61.03 39.43 4.51
C ILE A 273 -61.56 40.25 3.32
N GLU A 274 -61.58 41.58 3.42
CA GLU A 274 -61.96 42.47 2.32
C GLU A 274 -61.02 42.29 1.12
N SER A 275 -59.70 42.29 1.37
CA SER A 275 -58.69 42.07 0.33
C SER A 275 -58.83 40.71 -0.36
N ILE A 276 -59.16 39.65 0.39
CA ILE A 276 -59.40 38.31 -0.19
C ILE A 276 -60.67 38.32 -1.04
N ARG A 277 -61.75 38.95 -0.59
CA ARG A 277 -63.01 39.02 -1.35
C ARG A 277 -62.81 39.79 -2.65
N GLU A 278 -62.07 40.89 -2.62
CA GLU A 278 -61.67 41.62 -3.82
C GLU A 278 -60.88 40.71 -4.78
N ILE A 279 -59.90 39.95 -4.29
CA ILE A 279 -59.13 38.99 -5.11
C ILE A 279 -60.02 37.88 -5.70
N MET A 280 -60.99 37.37 -4.94
CA MET A 280 -61.93 36.34 -5.40
C MET A 280 -62.97 36.86 -6.40
N GLU A 281 -63.22 38.16 -6.45
CA GLU A 281 -63.99 38.80 -7.52
C GLU A 281 -63.21 38.85 -8.84
N PHE A 282 -61.87 38.86 -8.78
CA PHE A 282 -61.00 38.90 -9.96
C PHE A 282 -60.69 37.52 -10.58
N SER A 283 -60.65 36.44 -9.79
CA SER A 283 -60.43 35.08 -10.29
C SER A 283 -61.16 34.04 -9.42
N ASP A 284 -61.72 33.01 -10.07
CA ASP A 284 -62.33 31.84 -9.44
C ASP A 284 -61.38 30.62 -9.40
N VAL A 285 -60.16 30.77 -9.94
CA VAL A 285 -59.15 29.70 -9.97
C VAL A 285 -58.36 29.74 -8.66
N GLU A 286 -58.55 28.73 -7.81
CA GLU A 286 -57.88 28.58 -6.50
C GLU A 286 -56.37 28.88 -6.55
N LYS A 287 -55.68 28.37 -7.58
CA LYS A 287 -54.23 28.58 -7.72
C LYS A 287 -53.87 30.04 -7.97
N GLU A 288 -54.69 30.79 -8.71
CA GLU A 288 -54.48 32.21 -9.00
C GLU A 288 -54.81 33.06 -7.77
N ILE A 289 -55.91 32.74 -7.06
CA ILE A 289 -56.28 33.38 -5.79
C ILE A 289 -55.13 33.26 -4.78
N ARG A 290 -54.59 32.04 -4.58
CA ARG A 290 -53.48 31.81 -3.66
C ARG A 290 -52.22 32.61 -4.02
N VAL A 291 -51.91 32.75 -5.31
CA VAL A 291 -50.74 33.54 -5.77
C VAL A 291 -50.97 35.04 -5.56
N MET A 292 -52.18 35.53 -5.82
CA MET A 292 -52.51 36.94 -5.61
C MET A 292 -52.54 37.30 -4.12
N CYS A 293 -53.10 36.44 -3.26
CA CYS A 293 -53.11 36.65 -1.82
C CYS A 293 -51.68 36.64 -1.23
N ASP A 294 -50.80 35.77 -1.73
CA ASP A 294 -49.38 35.73 -1.35
C ASP A 294 -48.65 37.03 -1.75
N GLN A 295 -48.89 37.54 -2.96
CA GLN A 295 -48.35 38.84 -3.42
C GLN A 295 -48.86 40.03 -2.60
N SER A 296 -50.09 39.94 -2.09
CA SER A 296 -50.72 40.95 -1.22
C SER A 296 -50.37 40.77 0.26
N SER A 297 -49.44 39.86 0.60
CA SER A 297 -49.02 39.59 1.98
C SER A 297 -50.17 39.20 2.92
N ILE A 298 -51.20 38.54 2.38
CA ILE A 298 -52.36 38.08 3.14
C ILE A 298 -51.98 36.78 3.87
N PRO A 299 -52.24 36.66 5.19
CA PRO A 299 -51.91 35.47 5.96
C PRO A 299 -52.51 34.20 5.37
N LYS A 300 -51.68 33.17 5.22
CA LYS A 300 -52.09 31.90 4.60
C LYS A 300 -53.24 31.23 5.37
N SER A 301 -53.30 31.45 6.68
CA SER A 301 -54.36 30.97 7.57
C SER A 301 -55.76 31.45 7.16
N ILE A 302 -55.89 32.70 6.68
CA ILE A 302 -57.16 33.24 6.18
C ILE A 302 -57.41 32.78 4.74
N VAL A 303 -56.37 32.77 3.89
CA VAL A 303 -56.47 32.30 2.50
C VAL A 303 -56.95 30.85 2.42
N ASP A 304 -56.43 29.98 3.29
CA ASP A 304 -56.82 28.57 3.37
C ASP A 304 -58.31 28.44 3.75
N ILE A 305 -58.81 29.27 4.67
CA ILE A 305 -60.24 29.29 5.04
C ILE A 305 -61.08 29.81 3.88
N ALA A 306 -60.70 30.93 3.26
CA ALA A 306 -61.45 31.53 2.17
C ALA A 306 -61.64 30.59 0.98
N VAL A 307 -60.62 29.77 0.66
CA VAL A 307 -60.65 28.82 -0.46
C VAL A 307 -61.37 27.51 -0.10
N SER A 308 -61.38 27.09 1.17
CA SER A 308 -61.92 25.78 1.58
C SER A 308 -63.30 25.83 2.25
N ASP A 309 -63.63 26.94 2.91
CA ASP A 309 -64.86 27.09 3.69
C ASP A 309 -65.30 28.57 3.74
N HIS A 310 -66.09 28.96 2.73
CA HIS A 310 -66.60 30.33 2.60
C HIS A 310 -67.50 30.74 3.78
N SER A 311 -68.27 29.80 4.35
CA SER A 311 -69.15 30.10 5.48
C SER A 311 -68.35 30.44 6.74
N ARG A 312 -67.21 29.79 6.95
CA ARG A 312 -66.30 30.10 8.05
C ARG A 312 -65.59 31.45 7.87
N LEU A 313 -65.35 31.89 6.64
CA LEU A 313 -64.83 33.25 6.38
C LEU A 313 -65.83 34.32 6.84
N ASP A 314 -67.12 34.11 6.59
CA ASP A 314 -68.20 35.02 7.02
C ASP A 314 -68.40 35.03 8.55
N GLU A 315 -68.10 33.93 9.22
CA GLU A 315 -68.10 33.86 10.69
C GLU A 315 -66.93 34.66 11.28
N LEU A 316 -65.72 34.55 10.71
CA LEU A 316 -64.55 35.32 11.14
C LEU A 316 -64.74 36.83 10.95
N GLU A 317 -65.40 37.26 9.88
CA GLU A 317 -65.76 38.66 9.65
C GLU A 317 -66.69 39.18 10.77
N LYS A 318 -67.75 38.43 11.10
CA LYS A 318 -68.69 38.81 12.18
C LYS A 318 -68.03 38.84 13.55
N GLU A 319 -67.15 37.88 13.83
CA GLU A 319 -66.40 37.83 15.09
C GLU A 319 -65.43 39.03 15.22
N ALA A 320 -64.91 39.53 14.10
CA ALA A 320 -64.04 40.71 14.07
C ALA A 320 -64.79 42.04 14.12
N GLU A 321 -66.04 42.10 13.64
CA GLU A 321 -66.92 43.31 13.70
C GLU A 321 -67.46 43.62 15.12
N GLY A 322 -67.56 42.61 15.99
CA GLY A 322 -68.01 42.75 17.38
C GLY A 322 -69.47 42.38 17.65
#